data_AF-A0A7V7CSY4-F1
#
_entry.id   AF-A0A7V7CSY4-F1
#
_cell.length_a   1.000
_cell.length_b   1.000
_cell.length_c   1.000
_cell.angle_alpha   90.00
_cell.angle_beta   90.00
_cell.angle_gamma   90.00
#
_symmetry.space_group_name_H-M   'P 1'
#
loop_
_entity.id
_entity.type
_entity.pdbx_description
1 polymer ?
#
loop_
_entity_poly.entity_id
_entity_poly.type
_entity_poly.pdbx_seq_one_letter_code
_entity_poly.pdbx_strand_id
1 'polypeptide(L)'
;GGAGKDGGNAQAFPGGKHLLRLIRYGLKKKWGIELPEPGRDLNDVIAISPALARNGGKINYFCRKNRRDLLVTIPLNIRAGQKIRLKGMGEEGKGGAKSGDLYVLVRIRNSWLQKIMNLVKPNTAPTDLPS
;
A
#
# COMPACT_ATOMS: atom_id res chain seq x y z
N GLY A 1 -18.12 13.26 -25.42
CA GLY A 1 -16.75 13.65 -25.02
C GLY A 1 -16.70 13.78 -23.53
N GLY A 2 -15.88 12.97 -22.86
CA GLY A 2 -15.80 12.93 -21.40
C GLY A 2 -15.14 14.19 -20.84
N ALA A 3 -15.83 14.86 -19.93
CA ALA A 3 -15.30 16.01 -19.21
C ALA A 3 -14.26 15.53 -18.19
N GLY A 4 -12.98 15.75 -18.50
CA GLY A 4 -11.92 15.78 -17.50
C GLY A 4 -12.21 16.91 -16.52
N LYS A 5 -12.28 16.57 -15.22
CA LYS A 5 -12.26 17.56 -14.15
C LYS A 5 -11.09 17.25 -13.25
N ASP A 6 -10.11 18.12 -13.36
CA ASP A 6 -8.93 18.24 -12.52
C ASP A 6 -9.35 18.35 -11.05
N GLY A 7 -9.18 17.23 -10.33
CA GLY A 7 -9.50 17.12 -8.91
C GLY A 7 -8.45 17.81 -8.07
N GLY A 8 -8.62 19.13 -7.94
CA GLY A 8 -7.83 20.02 -7.09
C GLY A 8 -7.49 19.41 -5.73
N ASN A 9 -6.24 19.60 -5.35
CA ASN A 9 -5.70 19.35 -4.03
C ASN A 9 -6.48 20.21 -3.02
N ALA A 10 -7.52 19.65 -2.41
CA ALA A 10 -8.18 20.24 -1.25
C ALA A 10 -7.20 20.17 -0.07
N GLN A 11 -6.25 21.10 -0.04
CA GLN A 11 -5.41 21.37 1.10
C GLN A 11 -6.35 21.67 2.27
N ALA A 12 -6.29 20.77 3.25
CA ALA A 12 -7.06 20.87 4.47
C ALA A 12 -6.66 22.13 5.22
N PHE A 13 -7.57 23.11 5.29
CA PHE A 13 -7.43 24.26 6.19
C PHE A 13 -7.33 23.75 7.65
N PRO A 14 -6.29 24.14 8.42
CA PRO A 14 -6.20 23.79 9.83
C PRO A 14 -7.37 24.45 10.58
N GLY A 15 -8.31 23.63 11.07
CA GLY A 15 -9.59 24.05 11.67
C GLY A 15 -10.85 23.56 10.94
N GLY A 16 -10.77 23.19 9.65
CA GLY A 16 -11.95 22.86 8.82
C GLY A 16 -12.55 21.48 9.04
N LYS A 17 -11.86 20.55 9.72
CA LYS A 17 -12.32 19.16 9.92
C LYS A 17 -13.59 19.06 10.77
N HIS A 18 -13.71 19.93 11.78
CA HIS A 18 -14.90 19.97 12.65
C HIS A 18 -16.09 20.64 11.96
N LEU A 19 -15.83 21.71 11.20
CA LEU A 19 -16.85 22.41 10.43
C LEU A 19 -17.47 21.51 9.36
N LEU A 20 -16.65 20.78 8.60
CA LEU A 20 -17.13 19.84 7.58
C LEU A 20 -17.99 18.72 8.18
N ARG A 21 -17.68 18.28 9.41
CA ARG A 21 -18.46 17.27 10.13
C ARG A 21 -19.87 17.76 10.47
N LEU A 22 -20.02 19.02 10.88
CA LEU A 22 -21.31 19.62 11.19
C LEU A 22 -22.18 19.80 9.94
N ILE A 23 -21.56 20.26 8.85
CA ILE A 23 -22.24 20.40 7.55
C ILE A 23 -22.72 19.04 7.04
N ARG A 24 -21.87 18.01 7.12
CA ARG A 24 -22.22 16.62 6.75
C ARG A 24 -23.38 16.09 7.56
N TYR A 25 -23.38 16.34 8.87
CA TYR A 25 -24.47 15.91 9.75
C TYR A 25 -25.81 16.57 9.36
N GLY A 26 -25.80 17.89 9.09
CA GLY A 26 -26.99 18.63 8.66
C GLY A 26 -27.54 18.15 7.32
N LEU A 27 -26.68 17.95 6.32
CA LEU A 27 -27.06 17.45 4.99
C LEU A 27 -27.60 16.02 5.03
N LYS A 28 -26.94 15.11 5.78
CA LYS A 28 -27.41 13.73 5.93
C LYS A 28 -28.78 13.70 6.62
N LYS A 29 -28.96 14.46 7.70
CA LYS A 29 -30.19 14.45 8.50
C LYS A 29 -31.39 15.10 7.79
N LYS A 30 -31.16 16.17 7.03
CA LYS A 30 -32.23 16.96 6.41
C LYS A 30 -32.52 16.56 4.95
N TRP A 31 -31.54 16.01 4.24
CA TRP A 31 -31.64 15.75 2.79
C TRP A 31 -31.19 14.36 2.35
N GLY A 32 -30.71 13.49 3.26
CA GLY A 32 -30.20 12.16 2.90
C GLY A 32 -28.93 12.16 2.05
N ILE A 33 -28.31 13.32 1.84
CA ILE A 33 -27.12 13.48 1.00
C ILE A 33 -25.89 13.07 1.81
N GLU A 34 -25.20 12.02 1.37
CA GLU A 34 -23.88 11.64 1.89
C GLU A 34 -22.77 12.38 1.13
N LEU A 35 -22.01 13.22 1.83
CA LEU A 35 -20.90 13.94 1.23
C LEU A 35 -19.71 13.01 0.93
N PRO A 36 -19.04 13.16 -0.22
CA PRO A 36 -17.83 12.41 -0.54
C PRO A 36 -16.73 12.63 0.50
N GLU A 37 -16.09 11.55 0.96
CA GLU A 37 -14.96 11.59 1.90
C GLU A 37 -13.71 10.99 1.25
N PRO A 38 -12.65 11.77 0.96
CA PRO A 38 -11.44 11.21 0.37
C PRO A 38 -10.79 10.17 1.28
N GLY A 39 -10.28 9.10 0.67
CA GLY A 39 -9.54 8.06 1.37
C GLY A 39 -8.24 8.59 1.94
N ARG A 40 -7.78 8.00 3.05
CA ARG A 40 -6.52 8.37 3.69
C ARG A 40 -5.31 7.73 3.01
N ASP A 41 -4.20 8.44 3.08
CA ASP A 41 -2.90 7.90 2.68
C ASP A 41 -2.42 6.85 3.70
N LEU A 42 -1.85 5.77 3.18
CA LEU A 42 -1.32 4.66 3.96
C LEU A 42 0.20 4.64 3.88
N ASN A 43 0.84 4.20 4.96
CA ASN A 43 2.27 3.95 5.02
C ASN A 43 2.51 2.50 5.42
N ASP A 44 3.37 1.78 4.70
CA ASP A 44 3.74 0.41 5.01
C ASP A 44 5.22 0.14 4.69
N VAL A 45 5.72 -1.02 5.10
CA VAL A 45 7.10 -1.45 4.88
C VAL A 45 7.11 -2.76 4.12
N ILE A 46 7.90 -2.82 3.04
CA ILE A 46 8.10 -4.04 2.26
C ILE A 46 9.52 -4.53 2.38
N ALA A 47 9.67 -5.83 2.62
CA ALA A 47 10.96 -6.49 2.67
C ALA A 47 11.22 -7.22 1.34
N ILE A 48 12.21 -6.77 0.58
CA ILE A 48 12.57 -7.36 -0.72
C ILE A 48 13.88 -8.15 -0.65
N SER A 49 14.06 -9.07 -1.59
CA SER A 49 15.31 -9.82 -1.72
C SER A 49 16.42 -8.93 -2.31
N PRO A 50 17.71 -9.20 -2.01
CA PRO A 50 18.82 -8.49 -2.64
C PRO A 50 18.86 -8.63 -4.17
N ALA A 51 18.37 -9.74 -4.72
CA ALA A 51 18.26 -9.94 -6.16
C ALA A 51 17.23 -8.98 -6.78
N LEU A 52 16.03 -8.89 -6.18
CA LEU A 52 14.99 -7.96 -6.65
C LEU A 52 15.42 -6.51 -6.46
N ALA A 53 16.15 -6.20 -5.39
CA ALA A 53 16.66 -4.85 -5.17
C ALA A 53 17.65 -4.41 -6.26
N ARG A 54 18.50 -5.34 -6.72
CA ARG A 54 19.46 -5.09 -7.80
C ARG A 54 18.79 -5.04 -9.16
N ASN A 55 18.02 -6.07 -9.51
CA ASN A 55 17.50 -6.27 -10.86
C ASN A 55 16.17 -5.54 -11.12
N GLY A 56 15.49 -5.05 -10.09
CA GLY A 56 14.12 -4.57 -10.22
C GLY A 56 13.15 -5.68 -10.63
N GLY A 57 11.89 -5.33 -10.83
CA GLY A 57 10.86 -6.27 -11.27
C GLY A 57 9.50 -5.96 -10.67
N LYS A 58 8.54 -6.86 -10.88
CA LYS A 58 7.20 -6.76 -10.28
C LYS A 58 7.04 -7.79 -9.17
N ILE A 59 6.40 -7.41 -8.08
CA ILE A 59 6.03 -8.33 -7.00
C ILE A 59 4.57 -8.15 -6.62
N ASN A 60 3.92 -9.24 -6.25
CA ASN A 60 2.64 -9.16 -5.59
C ASN A 60 2.87 -8.86 -4.11
N TYR A 61 2.24 -7.79 -3.61
CA TYR A 61 2.33 -7.32 -2.25
C TYR A 61 0.93 -7.25 -1.64
N PHE A 62 0.71 -7.99 -0.56
CA PHE A 62 -0.52 -7.94 0.20
C PHE A 62 -0.49 -6.80 1.22
N CYS A 63 -1.26 -5.74 0.97
CA CYS A 63 -1.40 -4.64 1.92
C CYS A 63 -2.37 -5.02 3.03
N ARG A 64 -1.87 -5.15 4.26
CA ARG A 64 -2.68 -5.57 5.42
C ARG A 64 -3.72 -4.53 5.83
N LYS A 65 -3.43 -3.25 5.61
CA LYS A 65 -4.28 -2.13 6.06
C LYS A 65 -5.59 -2.04 5.28
N ASN A 66 -5.57 -2.36 3.99
CA ASN A 66 -6.77 -2.35 3.14
C ASN A 66 -7.15 -3.75 2.62
N ARG A 67 -6.43 -4.81 3.02
CA ARG A 67 -6.65 -6.22 2.66
C ARG A 67 -6.71 -6.44 1.14
N ARG A 68 -5.80 -5.82 0.39
CA ARG A 68 -5.71 -5.93 -1.07
C ARG A 68 -4.34 -6.45 -1.51
N ASP A 69 -4.37 -7.31 -2.53
CA ASP A 69 -3.19 -7.69 -3.32
C ASP A 69 -2.87 -6.59 -4.34
N LEU A 70 -1.61 -6.16 -4.36
CA LEU A 70 -1.13 -5.06 -5.18
C LEU A 70 0.10 -5.51 -5.99
N LEU A 71 0.06 -5.27 -7.30
CA LEU A 71 1.23 -5.47 -8.16
C LEU A 71 2.15 -4.26 -8.06
N VAL A 72 3.23 -4.40 -7.28
CA VAL A 72 4.20 -3.33 -7.04
C VAL A 72 5.37 -3.49 -8.00
N THR A 73 5.69 -2.40 -8.73
CA THR A 73 6.87 -2.36 -9.58
C THR A 73 8.05 -1.77 -8.79
N ILE A 74 9.10 -2.57 -8.65
CA ILE A 74 10.35 -2.21 -8.01
C ILE A 74 11.34 -1.75 -9.09
N PRO A 75 11.85 -0.51 -9.04
CA PRO A 75 12.88 -0.04 -9.95
C PRO A 75 14.20 -0.79 -9.76
N LEU A 76 15.02 -0.81 -10.82
CA LEU A 76 16.39 -1.29 -10.79
C LEU A 76 17.22 -0.50 -9.76
N ASN A 77 18.17 -1.16 -9.10
CA ASN A 77 19.11 -0.54 -8.16
C ASN A 77 18.45 0.24 -7.01
N ILE A 78 17.32 -0.27 -6.50
CA ILE A 78 16.67 0.33 -5.34
C ILE A 78 17.50 0.11 -4.07
N ARG A 79 17.59 1.14 -3.24
CA ARG A 79 18.31 1.15 -1.96
C ARG A 79 17.34 0.98 -0.79
N ALA A 80 17.85 0.43 0.31
CA ALA A 80 17.10 0.40 1.56
C ALA A 80 16.76 1.82 2.02
N GLY A 81 15.55 2.00 2.57
CA GLY A 81 15.03 3.30 3.01
C GLY A 81 14.33 4.11 1.92
N GLN A 82 14.42 3.72 0.65
CA GLN A 82 13.65 4.37 -0.41
C GLN A 82 12.15 4.13 -0.24
N LYS A 83 11.35 5.16 -0.59
CA LYS A 83 9.88 5.10 -0.55
C LYS A 83 9.33 5.01 -1.96
N ILE A 84 8.43 4.06 -2.18
CA ILE A 84 7.66 3.91 -3.41
C ILE A 84 6.23 4.40 -3.15
N ARG A 85 5.72 5.28 -4.02
CA ARG A 85 4.33 5.75 -3.96
C ARG A 85 3.47 4.97 -4.95
N LEU A 86 2.41 4.37 -4.45
CA LEU A 86 1.39 3.66 -5.20
C LEU A 86 0.11 4.51 -5.20
N LYS A 87 -0.11 5.21 -6.32
CA LYS A 87 -1.19 6.19 -6.46
C LYS A 87 -2.56 5.50 -6.39
N GLY A 88 -3.46 6.03 -5.57
CA GLY A 88 -4.82 5.50 -5.40
C GLY A 88 -4.92 4.16 -4.66
N MET A 89 -3.81 3.63 -4.16
CA MET A 89 -3.74 2.33 -3.46
C MET A 89 -3.83 2.45 -1.94
N GLY A 90 -4.14 3.64 -1.42
CA GLY A 90 -4.36 3.91 0.00
C GLY A 90 -5.71 3.37 0.49
N GLU A 91 -6.31 4.05 1.45
CA GLU A 91 -7.69 3.75 1.85
C GLU A 91 -8.68 4.21 0.79
N GLU A 92 -9.82 3.52 0.74
CA GLU A 92 -10.91 3.86 -0.16
C GLU A 92 -11.65 5.12 0.32
N GLY A 93 -11.98 6.00 -0.63
CA GLY A 93 -12.85 7.13 -0.36
C GLY A 93 -14.32 6.70 -0.24
N LYS A 94 -15.13 7.45 0.50
CA LYS A 94 -16.58 7.22 0.64
C LYS A 94 -17.36 8.16 -0.28
N GLY A 95 -18.57 7.75 -0.68
CA GLY A 95 -19.48 8.60 -1.46
C GLY A 95 -18.92 9.03 -2.82
N GLY A 96 -18.13 8.17 -3.48
CA GLY A 96 -17.52 8.47 -4.79
C GLY A 96 -16.27 9.34 -4.73
N ALA A 97 -15.74 9.61 -3.54
CA ALA A 97 -14.47 10.33 -3.40
C ALA A 97 -13.26 9.47 -3.82
N LYS A 98 -12.16 10.14 -4.18
CA LYS A 98 -10.90 9.47 -4.53
C LYS A 98 -10.32 8.66 -3.35
N SER A 99 -9.69 7.54 -3.66
CA SER A 99 -8.81 6.81 -2.73
C SER A 99 -7.56 7.62 -2.40
N GLY A 100 -6.99 7.38 -1.22
CA GLY A 100 -5.67 7.89 -0.86
C GLY A 100 -4.54 7.13 -1.56
N ASP A 101 -3.30 7.47 -1.25
CA ASP A 101 -2.10 6.80 -1.78
C ASP A 101 -1.47 5.84 -0.77
N LEU A 102 -0.72 4.86 -1.26
CA LEU A 102 0.07 3.97 -0.40
C LEU A 102 1.56 4.26 -0.60
N TYR A 103 2.23 4.60 0.50
CA TYR A 103 3.67 4.80 0.56
C TYR A 103 4.33 3.58 1.18
N VAL A 104 5.21 2.93 0.43
CA VAL A 104 5.89 1.71 0.87
C VAL A 104 7.37 2.00 1.05
N LEU A 105 7.87 1.84 2.27
CA LEU A 105 9.29 1.96 2.57
C LEU A 105 9.99 0.62 2.34
N VAL A 106 11.07 0.64 1.56
CA VAL A 106 11.77 -0.56 1.12
C VAL A 106 12.86 -0.94 2.13
N ARG A 107 12.82 -2.20 2.59
CA ARG A 107 13.89 -2.84 3.37
C ARG A 107 14.45 -4.01 2.56
N ILE A 108 15.78 -4.10 2.51
CA ILE A 108 16.45 -5.24 1.88
C ILE A 108 16.63 -6.31 2.96
N ARG A 109 16.20 -7.55 2.68
CA ARG A 109 16.41 -8.67 3.59
C ARG A 109 17.91 -8.97 3.66
N ASN A 110 18.47 -8.91 4.86
CA ASN A 110 19.87 -9.29 5.09
C ASN A 110 20.05 -10.78 4.78
N SER A 111 20.94 -11.09 3.83
CA SER A 111 21.14 -12.45 3.33
C SER A 111 21.76 -13.41 4.36
N TRP A 112 22.43 -12.88 5.39
CA TRP A 112 23.14 -13.69 6.39
C TRP A 112 22.18 -14.54 7.26
N LEU A 113 21.01 -14.01 7.64
CA LEU A 113 20.03 -14.73 8.47
C LEU A 113 19.30 -15.84 7.70
N GLN A 114 19.06 -15.66 6.39
CA GLN A 114 18.49 -16.74 5.58
C GLN A 114 19.46 -17.92 5.42
N LYS A 115 20.76 -17.65 5.36
CA LYS A 115 21.79 -18.69 5.24
C LYS A 115 21.89 -19.54 6.51
N ILE A 116 21.71 -18.95 7.70
CA ILE A 116 21.70 -19.66 8.98
C ILE A 116 20.42 -20.50 9.17
N MET A 117 19.23 -19.97 8.82
CA MET A 117 17.98 -20.74 8.92
C MET A 117 17.96 -21.98 8.01
N ASN A 118 18.62 -21.92 6.85
CA ASN A 118 18.74 -23.08 5.96
C ASN A 118 19.70 -24.15 6.49
N LEU A 119 20.65 -23.78 7.36
CA LEU A 119 21.56 -24.72 8.04
C LEU A 119 20.90 -25.45 9.23
N VAL A 120 19.75 -24.97 9.73
CA VAL A 120 19.02 -25.56 10.86
C VAL A 120 17.83 -26.44 10.41
N LYS A 121 17.53 -26.51 9.11
CA LYS A 121 16.61 -27.53 8.60
C LYS A 121 17.36 -28.89 8.55
N PRO A 122 16.94 -29.92 9.32
CA PRO A 122 17.47 -31.25 9.08
C PRO A 122 17.04 -31.71 7.68
N ASN A 123 17.99 -32.26 6.93
CA ASN A 123 17.74 -32.94 5.65
C ASN A 123 16.81 -34.12 5.89
N THR A 124 15.50 -33.95 5.74
CA THR A 124 14.62 -35.07 5.40
C THR A 124 14.78 -35.31 3.91
N ALA A 125 15.73 -36.18 3.57
CA ALA A 125 15.82 -36.79 2.25
C ALA A 125 14.55 -37.63 1.98
N PRO A 126 14.05 -37.69 0.73
CA PRO A 126 13.07 -38.71 0.36
C PRO A 126 13.76 -40.07 0.40
N THR A 127 13.34 -40.92 1.33
CA THR A 127 13.74 -42.31 1.41
C THR A 127 13.07 -43.07 0.27
N ASP A 128 13.73 -43.17 -0.88
CA ASP A 128 13.47 -44.28 -1.79
C ASP A 128 14.14 -45.53 -1.21
N LEU A 129 13.35 -46.54 -0.84
CA LEU A 129 13.81 -47.90 -0.59
C LEU A 129 12.99 -48.85 -1.46
N PRO A 130 13.61 -49.58 -2.40
CA PRO A 130 12.91 -50.52 -3.26
C PRO A 130 12.53 -51.79 -2.49
N SER A 131 11.39 -52.37 -2.88
CA SER A 131 11.10 -53.80 -2.72
C SER A 131 11.26 -54.49 -4.06
#